data_AF-A0A9Q0SQM3-F1
#
_entry.id   AF-A0A9Q0SQM3-F1
#
_cell.length_a   1.000
_cell.length_b   1.000
_cell.length_c   1.000
_cell.angle_alpha   90.00
_cell.angle_beta   90.00
_cell.angle_gamma   90.00
#
_symmetry.space_group_name_H-M   'P 1'
#
loop_
_entity.id
_entity.type
_entity.pdbx_description
1 polymer ?
#
loop_
_entity_poly.entity_id
_entity_poly.type
_entity_poly.pdbx_seq_one_letter_code
_entity_poly.pdbx_strand_id
1 'polypeptide(L)'
;MMMVRVRSRDGLERVSIDNPNITISHLKTLIQNQLQIPIRNQTLSTNQNLLLAKSPPDLLKFTDMSNPDTLLSSLNISHGSLIFLAYEGQRTIAGPAVRPSGSFGRKMTIDDLIAKQMRVTRQENPHCDSVSFDRDCANAFQHYVNETLSFAVKRGGFMYGTVSEEGKVEVNFIYEPPQQGTEEILMLFRDSDEEKLLEAIAACLGMRRVGFIFTQTIMQDKRDCTLSHREVLQAAELHAESELKEWVTAVVKLEGKEDGGADVHFEAFQMSDMSIRLFQRRMV
;
A
#
# COMPACT_ATOMS: atom_id res chain seq x y z
N MET A 1 7.16 -29.31 -20.78
CA MET A 1 6.17 -28.22 -20.74
C MET A 1 6.88 -26.87 -20.90
N MET A 2 6.74 -26.28 -22.08
CA MET A 2 7.23 -24.95 -22.45
C MET A 2 6.04 -23.99 -22.51
N MET A 3 6.26 -22.71 -22.22
CA MET A 3 5.23 -21.68 -22.37
C MET A 3 5.78 -20.57 -23.24
N VAL A 4 4.99 -20.09 -24.20
CA VAL A 4 5.35 -18.98 -25.08
C VAL A 4 4.35 -17.85 -24.89
N ARG A 5 4.84 -16.63 -24.94
CA ARG A 5 4.01 -15.43 -24.83
C ARG A 5 3.61 -14.98 -26.23
N VAL A 6 2.32 -14.89 -26.50
CA VAL A 6 1.78 -14.45 -27.79
C VAL A 6 1.17 -13.06 -27.62
N ARG A 7 1.77 -12.06 -28.27
CA ARG A 7 1.27 -10.69 -28.30
C ARG A 7 0.43 -10.48 -29.55
N SER A 8 -0.82 -10.10 -29.36
CA SER A 8 -1.72 -9.67 -30.44
C SER A 8 -2.22 -8.25 -30.19
N ARG A 9 -3.10 -7.76 -31.06
CA ARG A 9 -3.80 -6.48 -30.85
C ARG A 9 -4.70 -6.48 -29.59
N ASP A 10 -5.08 -7.66 -29.10
CA ASP A 10 -5.98 -7.83 -27.96
C ASP A 10 -5.26 -7.89 -26.61
N GLY A 11 -3.93 -8.08 -26.62
CA GLY A 11 -3.16 -8.24 -25.40
C GLY A 11 -2.05 -9.27 -25.50
N LEU A 12 -1.56 -9.70 -24.34
CA LEU A 12 -0.50 -10.68 -24.20
C LEU A 12 -1.06 -11.94 -23.53
N GLU A 13 -1.10 -13.04 -24.28
CA GLU A 13 -1.59 -14.34 -23.82
C GLU A 13 -0.44 -15.34 -23.69
N ARG A 14 -0.64 -16.38 -22.88
CA ARG A 14 0.34 -17.46 -22.70
C ARG A 14 -0.19 -18.71 -23.36
N VAL A 15 0.60 -19.31 -24.25
CA VAL A 15 0.28 -20.58 -24.90
C VAL A 15 1.18 -21.67 -24.32
N SER A 16 0.54 -22.69 -23.74
CA SER A 16 1.24 -23.85 -23.18
C SER A 16 1.56 -24.85 -24.29
N ILE A 17 2.79 -25.35 -24.29
CA ILE A 17 3.35 -26.26 -25.28
C ILE A 17 3.91 -27.47 -24.52
N ASP A 18 3.31 -28.64 -24.70
CA ASP A 18 3.70 -29.83 -23.93
C ASP A 18 5.07 -30.37 -24.38
N ASN A 19 5.31 -30.38 -25.69
CA ASN A 19 6.52 -30.88 -26.33
C ASN A 19 7.39 -29.73 -26.89
N PRO A 20 8.65 -29.57 -26.47
CA PRO A 20 9.54 -28.50 -26.96
C PRO A 20 9.92 -28.63 -28.46
N ASN A 21 9.83 -29.84 -29.05
CA ASN A 21 10.13 -30.08 -30.47
C ASN A 21 8.87 -29.91 -31.33
N ILE A 22 8.34 -28.69 -31.35
CA ILE A 22 7.11 -28.35 -32.06
C ILE A 22 7.41 -27.52 -33.31
N THR A 23 6.61 -27.73 -34.36
CA THR A 23 6.65 -26.95 -35.61
C THR A 23 5.72 -25.74 -35.54
N ILE A 24 5.88 -24.81 -36.48
CA ILE A 24 4.97 -23.65 -36.61
C ILE A 24 3.52 -24.08 -36.85
N SER A 25 3.29 -25.11 -37.67
CA SER A 25 1.94 -25.66 -37.90
C SER A 25 1.25 -26.11 -36.61
N HIS A 26 1.98 -26.86 -35.77
CA HIS A 26 1.47 -27.29 -34.48
C HIS A 26 1.26 -26.11 -33.51
N LEU A 27 2.14 -25.09 -33.53
CA LEU A 27 1.92 -23.86 -32.75
C LEU A 27 0.62 -23.15 -33.17
N LYS A 28 0.34 -23.06 -34.47
CA LYS A 28 -0.92 -22.47 -34.97
C LYS A 28 -2.14 -23.26 -34.50
N THR A 29 -2.05 -24.59 -34.46
CA THR A 29 -3.08 -25.47 -33.90
C THR A 29 -3.27 -25.22 -32.40
N LEU A 30 -2.20 -25.05 -31.63
CA LEU A 30 -2.30 -24.72 -30.20
C LEU A 30 -2.95 -23.35 -29.97
N ILE A 31 -2.60 -22.35 -30.78
CA ILE A 31 -3.23 -21.02 -30.75
C ILE A 31 -4.72 -21.14 -31.10
N GLN A 32 -5.10 -21.95 -32.08
CA GLN A 32 -6.51 -22.19 -32.38
C GLN A 32 -7.24 -22.83 -31.21
N ASN A 33 -6.67 -23.87 -30.59
CA ASN A 33 -7.31 -24.59 -29.51
C ASN A 33 -7.41 -23.77 -28.21
N GLN A 34 -6.35 -23.03 -27.85
CA GLN A 34 -6.28 -22.28 -26.59
C GLN A 34 -6.87 -20.87 -26.70
N LEU A 35 -6.65 -20.19 -27.84
CA LEU A 35 -7.01 -18.77 -28.04
C LEU A 35 -8.20 -18.58 -28.97
N GLN A 36 -8.74 -19.66 -29.55
CA GLN A 36 -9.93 -19.67 -30.44
C GLN A 36 -9.75 -18.84 -31.72
N ILE A 37 -8.52 -18.72 -32.21
CA ILE A 37 -8.20 -18.00 -33.46
C ILE A 37 -8.03 -19.02 -34.59
N PRO A 38 -8.86 -19.02 -35.65
CA PRO A 38 -8.74 -19.97 -36.75
C PRO A 38 -7.37 -19.91 -37.43
N ILE A 39 -6.76 -21.06 -37.71
CA ILE A 39 -5.41 -21.14 -38.34
C ILE A 39 -5.31 -20.28 -39.61
N ARG A 40 -6.36 -20.26 -40.44
CA ARG A 40 -6.44 -19.47 -41.68
C ARG A 40 -6.33 -17.96 -41.48
N ASN A 41 -6.60 -17.47 -40.28
CA ASN A 41 -6.52 -16.05 -39.96
C ASN A 41 -5.20 -15.70 -39.24
N GLN A 42 -4.33 -16.67 -38.94
CA GLN A 42 -3.13 -16.43 -38.14
C GLN A 42 -1.90 -16.11 -39.00
N THR A 43 -1.38 -14.90 -38.84
CA THR A 43 -0.03 -14.51 -39.27
C THR A 43 0.86 -14.38 -38.04
N LEU A 44 1.93 -15.17 -37.99
CA LEU A 44 2.89 -15.17 -36.89
C LEU A 44 4.20 -14.52 -37.35
N SER A 45 4.90 -13.86 -36.43
CA SER A 45 6.25 -13.38 -36.65
C SER A 45 6.97 -13.18 -35.32
N THR A 46 8.29 -13.27 -35.34
CA THR A 46 9.17 -12.82 -34.26
C THR A 46 9.35 -11.30 -34.27
N ASN A 47 8.94 -10.60 -35.33
CA ASN A 47 9.07 -9.16 -35.48
C ASN A 47 7.85 -8.40 -34.93
N GLN A 48 8.10 -7.46 -34.03
CA GLN A 48 7.07 -6.61 -33.42
C GLN A 48 6.28 -5.77 -34.44
N ASN A 49 6.92 -5.38 -35.54
CA ASN A 49 6.31 -4.53 -36.57
C ASN A 49 5.11 -5.19 -37.24
N LEU A 50 4.92 -6.51 -37.08
CA LEU A 50 3.72 -7.22 -37.51
C LEU A 50 2.44 -6.59 -36.95
N LEU A 51 2.48 -6.07 -35.72
CA LEU A 51 1.31 -5.44 -35.09
C LEU A 51 0.97 -4.04 -35.66
N LEU A 52 1.87 -3.46 -36.45
CA LEU A 52 1.68 -2.15 -37.08
C LEU A 52 1.13 -2.28 -38.52
N ALA A 53 1.08 -3.49 -39.07
CA ALA A 53 0.54 -3.76 -40.39
C ALA A 53 -0.97 -3.46 -40.42
N LYS A 54 -1.40 -2.61 -41.37
CA LYS A 54 -2.81 -2.18 -41.51
C LYS A 54 -3.54 -2.84 -42.67
N SER A 55 -2.79 -3.43 -43.62
CA SER A 55 -3.34 -4.01 -44.84
C SER A 55 -2.83 -5.44 -45.07
N PRO A 56 -3.59 -6.31 -45.75
CA PRO A 56 -3.14 -7.68 -46.07
C PRO A 56 -1.78 -7.76 -46.79
N PRO A 57 -1.46 -6.86 -47.76
CA PRO A 57 -0.13 -6.82 -48.37
C PRO A 57 1.01 -6.55 -47.38
N ASP A 58 0.76 -5.80 -46.30
CA ASP A 58 1.77 -5.53 -45.28
C ASP A 58 2.05 -6.76 -44.41
N LEU A 59 1.03 -7.61 -44.18
CA LEU A 59 1.20 -8.87 -43.44
C LEU A 59 2.06 -9.88 -44.21
N LEU A 60 1.99 -9.88 -45.55
CA LEU A 60 2.78 -10.78 -46.41
C LEU A 60 4.29 -10.50 -46.35
N LYS A 61 4.72 -9.34 -45.86
CA LYS A 61 6.14 -8.99 -45.68
C LYS A 61 6.80 -9.77 -44.54
N PHE A 62 6.02 -10.39 -43.66
CA PHE A 62 6.49 -11.15 -42.50
C PHE A 62 6.49 -12.65 -42.84
N THR A 63 7.61 -13.13 -43.37
CA THR A 63 7.76 -14.52 -43.84
C THR A 63 8.58 -15.40 -42.91
N ASP A 64 9.13 -14.86 -41.82
CA ASP A 64 10.00 -15.58 -40.88
C ASP A 64 9.34 -16.79 -40.23
N MET A 65 8.00 -16.78 -40.09
CA MET A 65 7.20 -17.90 -39.58
C MET A 65 6.17 -18.43 -40.59
N SER A 66 6.45 -18.29 -41.90
CA SER A 66 5.54 -18.70 -42.97
C SER A 66 5.57 -20.20 -43.28
N ASN A 67 6.72 -20.86 -43.11
CA ASN A 67 6.88 -22.28 -43.40
C ASN A 67 6.29 -23.14 -42.26
N PRO A 68 5.25 -23.97 -42.50
CA PRO A 68 4.60 -24.77 -41.47
C PRO A 68 5.51 -25.80 -40.80
N ASP A 69 6.52 -26.30 -41.50
CA ASP A 69 7.39 -27.40 -41.05
C ASP A 69 8.61 -26.93 -40.28
N THR A 70 8.85 -25.62 -40.21
CA THR A 70 9.95 -25.05 -39.43
C THR A 70 9.76 -25.32 -37.94
N LEU A 71 10.83 -25.80 -37.29
CA LEU A 71 10.85 -26.03 -35.85
C LEU A 71 10.99 -24.70 -35.10
N LEU A 72 10.28 -24.52 -33.99
CA LEU A 72 10.40 -23.31 -33.17
C LEU A 72 11.83 -23.09 -32.64
N SER A 73 12.54 -24.17 -32.32
CA SER A 73 13.93 -24.12 -31.86
C SER A 73 14.88 -23.48 -32.89
N SER A 74 14.61 -23.68 -34.19
CA SER A 74 15.41 -23.07 -35.26
C SER A 74 15.25 -21.54 -35.36
N LEU A 75 14.20 -21.00 -34.75
CA LEU A 75 13.91 -19.56 -34.68
C LEU A 75 14.32 -18.94 -33.33
N ASN A 76 15.12 -19.65 -32.53
CA ASN A 76 15.51 -19.24 -31.17
C ASN A 76 14.31 -19.01 -30.22
N ILE A 77 13.19 -19.68 -30.48
CA ILE A 77 12.01 -19.63 -29.61
C ILE A 77 12.18 -20.69 -28.52
N SER A 78 12.24 -20.22 -27.28
CA SER A 78 12.39 -21.01 -26.07
C SER A 78 11.31 -20.65 -25.05
N HIS A 79 11.40 -21.22 -23.84
CA HIS A 79 10.46 -20.91 -22.77
C HIS A 79 10.46 -19.41 -22.46
N GLY A 80 9.26 -18.81 -22.47
CA GLY A 80 9.05 -17.39 -22.23
C GLY A 80 9.33 -16.49 -23.43
N SER A 81 9.75 -17.02 -24.59
CA SER A 81 9.93 -16.21 -25.81
C SER A 81 8.61 -15.52 -26.20
N LEU A 82 8.76 -14.37 -26.86
CA LEU A 82 7.65 -13.54 -27.33
C LEU A 82 7.45 -13.77 -28.83
N ILE A 83 6.20 -14.01 -29.22
CA ILE A 83 5.78 -14.14 -30.62
C ILE A 83 4.67 -13.13 -30.86
N PHE A 84 4.69 -12.48 -32.03
CA PHE A 84 3.65 -11.55 -32.45
C PHE A 84 2.65 -12.26 -33.36
N LEU A 85 1.36 -12.03 -33.11
CA LEU A 85 0.25 -12.61 -33.85
C LEU A 85 -0.65 -11.50 -34.39
N ALA A 86 -0.78 -11.42 -35.71
CA ALA A 86 -1.81 -10.64 -36.38
C ALA A 86 -2.88 -11.58 -36.92
N TYR A 87 -4.15 -11.19 -36.76
CA TYR A 87 -5.28 -11.95 -37.28
C TYR A 87 -6.50 -11.07 -37.56
N GLU A 88 -7.34 -11.52 -38.49
CA GLU A 88 -8.59 -10.85 -38.86
C GLU A 88 -9.82 -11.47 -38.16
N GLY A 89 -10.86 -10.65 -37.96
CA GLY A 89 -12.12 -11.03 -37.30
C GLY A 89 -12.15 -10.67 -35.81
N GLN A 90 -13.33 -10.56 -35.20
CA GLN A 90 -13.48 -10.29 -33.76
C GLN A 90 -13.57 -11.60 -32.98
N ARG A 91 -13.01 -11.63 -31.77
CA ARG A 91 -13.19 -12.75 -30.84
C ARG A 91 -13.59 -12.25 -29.47
N THR A 92 -14.30 -13.09 -28.73
CA THR A 92 -14.57 -12.86 -27.32
C THR A 92 -13.33 -13.26 -26.52
N ILE A 93 -12.54 -12.28 -26.11
CA ILE A 93 -11.45 -12.52 -25.15
C ILE A 93 -12.12 -12.70 -23.80
N ALA A 94 -11.86 -13.81 -23.12
CA ALA A 94 -12.19 -13.89 -21.70
C ALA A 94 -11.43 -12.75 -21.02
N GLY A 95 -12.15 -11.75 -20.51
CA GLY A 95 -11.55 -10.70 -19.70
C GLY A 95 -10.74 -11.33 -18.55
N PRO A 96 -9.93 -10.54 -17.82
CA PRO A 96 -9.33 -11.04 -16.59
C PRO A 96 -10.40 -11.79 -15.80
N ALA A 97 -10.06 -12.94 -15.21
CA ALA A 97 -10.96 -13.62 -14.29
C ALA A 97 -11.17 -12.67 -13.11
N VAL A 98 -12.11 -11.73 -13.28
CA VAL A 98 -12.64 -10.91 -12.22
C VAL A 98 -13.33 -11.95 -11.37
N ARG A 99 -12.63 -12.41 -10.33
CA ARG A 99 -13.30 -12.86 -9.13
C ARG A 99 -13.80 -11.56 -8.53
N PRO A 100 -15.07 -11.16 -8.72
CA PRO A 100 -15.57 -10.07 -7.92
C PRO A 100 -15.33 -10.49 -6.48
N SER A 101 -14.56 -9.69 -5.75
CA SER A 101 -14.60 -9.72 -4.29
C SER A 101 -16.08 -9.77 -3.92
N GLY A 102 -16.50 -10.89 -3.34
CA GLY A 102 -17.87 -11.39 -3.45
C GLY A 102 -18.96 -10.35 -3.15
N SER A 103 -19.87 -10.14 -4.10
CA SER A 103 -21.07 -9.33 -3.86
C SER A 103 -22.15 -9.52 -4.94
N PHE A 104 -22.39 -10.74 -5.39
CA PHE A 104 -23.61 -11.03 -6.15
C PHE A 104 -24.34 -12.18 -5.46
N GLY A 105 -25.49 -11.87 -4.85
CA GLY A 105 -26.34 -12.83 -4.13
C GLY A 105 -26.25 -12.80 -2.59
N ARG A 106 -25.32 -12.02 -2.00
CA ARG A 106 -25.35 -11.75 -0.56
C ARG A 106 -26.42 -10.68 -0.30
N LYS A 107 -27.34 -10.92 0.65
CA LYS A 107 -28.27 -9.86 1.11
C LYS A 107 -27.42 -8.68 1.58
N MET A 108 -27.66 -7.52 0.97
CA MET A 108 -26.98 -6.28 1.31
C MET A 108 -27.16 -6.00 2.79
N THR A 109 -26.05 -5.99 3.54
CA THR A 109 -26.10 -5.71 4.97
C THR A 109 -26.21 -4.20 5.19
N ILE A 110 -26.67 -3.79 6.37
CA ILE A 110 -26.68 -2.36 6.75
C ILE A 110 -25.25 -1.78 6.64
N ASP A 111 -24.23 -2.57 6.95
CA ASP A 111 -22.83 -2.16 6.81
C ASP A 111 -22.40 -1.94 5.36
N ASP A 112 -22.89 -2.75 4.41
CA ASP A 112 -22.64 -2.54 2.97
C ASP A 112 -23.32 -1.26 2.43
N LEU A 113 -24.51 -0.93 2.96
CA LEU A 113 -25.21 0.32 2.66
C LEU A 113 -24.44 1.53 3.19
N ILE A 114 -23.99 1.47 4.44
CA ILE A 114 -23.19 2.52 5.07
C ILE A 114 -21.88 2.70 4.31
N ALA A 115 -21.17 1.62 3.97
CA ALA A 115 -19.94 1.65 3.19
C ALA A 115 -20.08 2.37 1.83
N LYS A 116 -21.17 2.12 1.10
CA LYS A 116 -21.43 2.78 -0.19
C LYS A 116 -21.89 4.23 -0.05
N GLN A 117 -22.43 4.62 1.10
CA GLN A 117 -22.99 5.95 1.35
C GLN A 117 -22.09 6.83 2.23
N MET A 118 -20.97 6.30 2.73
CA MET A 118 -20.04 7.04 3.58
C MET A 118 -19.28 8.09 2.78
N ARG A 119 -19.64 9.35 3.03
CA ARG A 119 -18.92 10.53 2.52
C ARG A 119 -17.91 10.98 3.57
N VAL A 120 -16.66 11.10 3.17
CA VAL A 120 -15.60 11.67 4.02
C VAL A 120 -15.85 13.17 4.18
N THR A 121 -16.23 13.61 5.38
CA THR A 121 -16.36 15.02 5.77
C THR A 121 -15.37 15.38 6.86
N ARG A 122 -15.00 16.67 6.92
CA ARG A 122 -14.22 17.22 8.03
C ARG A 122 -14.98 17.04 9.34
N GLN A 123 -14.27 16.67 10.40
CA GLN A 123 -14.79 16.73 11.77
C GLN A 123 -14.49 18.13 12.30
N GLU A 124 -15.56 18.88 12.65
CA GLU A 124 -15.44 20.28 13.06
C GLU A 124 -14.96 20.42 14.51
N ASN A 125 -15.41 19.54 15.40
CA ASN A 125 -15.05 19.59 16.82
C ASN A 125 -14.13 18.41 17.18
N PRO A 126 -12.95 18.67 17.76
CA PRO A 126 -12.16 17.61 18.37
C PRO A 126 -12.83 17.13 19.67
N HIS A 127 -12.43 15.96 20.15
CA HIS A 127 -12.75 15.49 21.51
C HIS A 127 -11.70 15.97 22.52
N CYS A 128 -10.46 16.19 22.08
CA CYS A 128 -9.40 16.78 22.91
C CYS A 128 -9.31 18.28 22.63
N ASP A 129 -9.53 19.11 23.65
CA ASP A 129 -9.49 20.57 23.54
C ASP A 129 -8.06 21.12 23.45
N SER A 130 -7.16 20.56 24.25
CA SER A 130 -5.74 20.94 24.26
C SER A 130 -4.89 19.84 24.85
N VAL A 131 -3.63 19.76 24.42
CA VAL A 131 -2.61 18.92 25.08
C VAL A 131 -1.51 19.79 25.67
N SER A 132 -1.06 19.44 26.87
CA SER A 132 0.14 19.99 27.50
C SER A 132 1.12 18.87 27.83
N PHE A 133 2.40 19.21 27.85
CA PHE A 133 3.47 18.28 28.20
C PHE A 133 4.21 18.77 29.42
N ASP A 134 4.51 17.85 30.33
CA ASP A 134 5.52 18.07 31.35
C ASP A 134 6.85 18.42 30.67
N ARG A 135 7.49 19.47 31.19
CA ARG A 135 8.70 20.03 30.59
C ARG A 135 9.84 19.03 30.55
N ASP A 136 10.04 18.30 31.64
CA ASP A 136 11.18 17.38 31.76
C ASP A 136 10.96 16.16 30.87
N CYS A 137 9.73 15.67 30.80
CA CYS A 137 9.34 14.62 29.88
C CYS A 137 9.56 14.99 28.41
N ALA A 138 9.03 16.15 27.97
CA ALA A 138 9.19 16.61 26.60
C ALA A 138 10.67 16.83 26.26
N ASN A 139 11.42 17.43 27.18
CA ASN A 139 12.84 17.70 27.00
C ASN A 139 13.66 16.42 26.87
N ALA A 140 13.40 15.41 27.71
CA ALA A 140 14.09 14.12 27.65
C ALA A 140 13.87 13.43 26.30
N PHE A 141 12.63 13.40 25.79
CA PHE A 141 12.30 12.77 24.53
C PHE A 141 12.95 13.49 23.34
N GLN A 142 12.83 14.83 23.24
CA GLN A 142 13.44 15.57 22.13
C GLN A 142 14.97 15.49 22.14
N HIS A 143 15.60 15.50 23.31
CA HIS A 143 17.04 15.59 23.45
C HIS A 143 17.70 14.31 22.93
N TYR A 144 17.13 13.16 23.29
CA TYR A 144 17.60 11.87 22.76
C TYR A 144 17.50 11.80 21.24
N VAL A 145 16.35 12.20 20.68
CA VAL A 145 16.10 12.16 19.24
C VAL A 145 17.03 13.11 18.48
N ASN A 146 17.22 14.33 19.00
CA ASN A 146 18.05 15.33 18.34
C ASN A 146 19.55 14.98 18.41
N GLU A 147 20.06 14.67 19.60
CA GLU A 147 21.50 14.44 19.79
C GLU A 147 21.97 13.07 19.32
N THR A 148 21.17 12.02 19.52
CA THR A 148 21.60 10.65 19.23
C THR A 148 21.23 10.22 17.81
N LEU A 149 20.05 10.64 17.33
CA LEU A 149 19.49 10.15 16.08
C LEU A 149 19.47 11.22 14.98
N SER A 150 19.64 12.49 15.32
CA SER A 150 19.55 13.64 14.40
C SER A 150 18.32 13.57 13.48
N PHE A 151 17.19 13.07 14.00
CA PHE A 151 15.96 12.83 13.24
C PHE A 151 16.15 12.00 11.95
N ALA A 152 17.17 11.13 11.89
CA ALA A 152 17.44 10.27 10.74
C ALA A 152 16.53 9.03 10.67
N VAL A 153 16.01 8.61 11.82
CA VAL A 153 15.05 7.49 11.95
C VAL A 153 13.89 7.90 12.85
N LYS A 154 12.74 7.26 12.63
CA LYS A 154 11.57 7.45 13.49
C LYS A 154 11.77 6.82 14.87
N ARG A 155 11.18 7.44 15.87
CA ARG A 155 11.11 6.99 17.26
C ARG A 155 9.73 7.31 17.80
N GLY A 156 9.20 6.53 18.73
CA GLY A 156 7.93 6.85 19.36
C GLY A 156 7.73 6.18 20.71
N GLY A 157 6.64 6.57 21.36
CA GLY A 157 6.31 6.14 22.71
C GLY A 157 4.85 6.40 23.05
N PHE A 158 4.40 5.77 24.13
CA PHE A 158 3.08 5.97 24.69
C PHE A 158 3.11 7.09 25.73
N MET A 159 2.19 8.02 25.60
CA MET A 159 2.05 9.16 26.51
C MET A 159 1.13 8.76 27.67
N TYR A 160 1.57 9.03 28.89
CA TYR A 160 0.81 8.80 30.11
C TYR A 160 0.61 10.10 30.87
N GLY A 161 -0.59 10.26 31.42
CA GLY A 161 -0.95 11.41 32.24
C GLY A 161 -2.45 11.46 32.52
N THR A 162 -3.05 12.65 32.51
CA THR A 162 -4.42 12.87 32.95
C THR A 162 -5.28 13.48 31.84
N VAL A 163 -6.60 13.30 31.97
CA VAL A 163 -7.61 13.92 31.11
C VAL A 163 -8.59 14.63 32.02
N SER A 164 -8.74 15.95 31.84
CA SER A 164 -9.69 16.76 32.60
C SER A 164 -11.13 16.56 32.11
N GLU A 165 -12.11 17.00 32.90
CA GLU A 165 -13.53 16.99 32.50
C GLU A 165 -13.82 17.87 31.26
N GLU A 166 -12.98 18.87 31.02
CA GLU A 166 -13.05 19.76 29.85
C GLU A 166 -12.33 19.17 28.62
N GLY A 167 -11.92 17.90 28.64
CA GLY A 167 -11.25 17.26 27.50
C GLY A 167 -9.80 17.73 27.26
N LYS A 168 -9.18 18.40 28.25
CA LYS A 168 -7.75 18.75 28.20
C LYS A 168 -6.89 17.57 28.65
N VAL A 169 -5.85 17.27 27.87
CA VAL A 169 -4.90 16.18 28.14
C VAL A 169 -3.61 16.77 28.68
N GLU A 170 -3.14 16.26 29.82
CA GLU A 170 -1.84 16.59 30.38
C GLU A 170 -0.94 15.36 30.32
N VAL A 171 0.21 15.46 29.66
CA VAL A 171 1.18 14.36 29.53
C VAL A 171 2.25 14.53 30.59
N ASN A 172 2.39 13.54 31.48
CA ASN A 172 3.36 13.56 32.57
C ASN A 172 4.64 12.78 32.25
N PHE A 173 4.53 11.66 31.53
CA PHE A 173 5.70 10.90 31.08
C PHE A 173 5.43 10.18 29.76
N ILE A 174 6.51 9.84 29.06
CA ILE A 174 6.50 9.05 27.82
C ILE A 174 7.19 7.72 28.10
N TYR A 175 6.49 6.63 27.82
CA TYR A 175 7.06 5.29 27.83
C TYR A 175 7.47 4.89 26.42
N GLU A 176 8.74 4.57 26.22
CA GLU A 176 9.28 4.09 24.94
C GLU A 176 9.39 2.56 24.96
N PRO A 177 8.48 1.82 24.29
CA PRO A 177 8.63 0.37 24.17
C PRO A 177 9.88 0.03 23.32
N PRO A 178 10.38 -1.22 23.42
CA PRO A 178 11.37 -1.72 22.48
C PRO A 178 10.88 -1.50 21.05
N GLN A 179 11.72 -0.94 20.18
CA GLN A 179 11.26 -0.47 18.88
C GLN A 179 12.38 -0.46 17.83
N GLN A 180 12.00 -0.55 16.56
CA GLN A 180 12.88 -0.40 15.41
C GLN A 180 12.33 0.66 14.47
N GLY A 181 13.05 1.77 14.38
CA GLY A 181 12.78 2.87 13.47
C GLY A 181 13.59 2.78 12.18
N THR A 182 12.98 3.18 11.08
CA THR A 182 13.64 3.54 9.83
C THR A 182 13.25 4.98 9.46
N GLU A 183 13.66 5.45 8.28
CA GLU A 183 13.22 6.76 7.78
C GLU A 183 11.70 6.84 7.61
N GLU A 184 11.06 5.74 7.22
CA GLU A 184 9.64 5.72 6.86
C GLU A 184 8.74 5.01 7.87
N ILE A 185 9.28 4.01 8.57
CA ILE A 185 8.51 3.06 9.38
C ILE A 185 8.98 3.10 10.83
N LEU A 186 8.02 3.07 11.75
CA LEU A 186 8.26 2.85 13.17
C LEU A 186 7.57 1.56 13.60
N MET A 187 8.36 0.53 13.94
CA MET A 187 7.86 -0.73 14.47
C MET A 187 8.03 -0.77 15.98
N LEU A 188 6.93 -0.96 16.71
CA LEU A 188 6.93 -1.12 18.17
C LEU A 188 6.86 -2.61 18.51
N PHE A 189 7.81 -3.11 19.29
CA PHE A 189 7.82 -4.45 19.84
C PHE A 189 7.21 -4.42 21.24
N ARG A 190 5.88 -4.40 21.26
CA ARG A 190 5.07 -4.30 22.48
C ARG A 190 5.09 -5.60 23.27
N ASP A 191 5.24 -5.49 24.59
CA ASP A 191 5.13 -6.59 25.55
C ASP A 191 3.88 -6.38 26.41
N SER A 192 2.95 -7.34 26.37
CA SER A 192 1.68 -7.24 27.08
C SER A 192 1.84 -7.25 28.60
N ASP A 193 2.84 -7.94 29.14
CA ASP A 193 3.02 -8.04 30.59
C ASP A 193 3.70 -6.79 31.15
N GLU A 194 4.64 -6.22 30.38
CA GLU A 194 5.22 -4.91 30.69
C GLU A 194 4.17 -3.79 30.61
N GLU A 195 3.32 -3.79 29.58
CA GLU A 195 2.25 -2.80 29.44
C GLU A 195 1.25 -2.87 30.61
N LYS A 196 0.86 -4.07 31.05
CA LYS A 196 -0.02 -4.22 32.23
C LYS A 196 0.62 -3.66 33.50
N LEU A 197 1.92 -3.88 33.69
CA LEU A 197 2.64 -3.34 34.84
C LEU A 197 2.66 -1.80 34.79
N LEU A 198 2.94 -1.23 33.63
CA LEU A 198 2.93 0.22 33.43
C LEU A 198 1.53 0.82 33.62
N GLU A 199 0.49 0.16 33.13
CA GLU A 199 -0.90 0.55 33.38
C GLU A 199 -1.24 0.52 34.87
N ALA A 200 -0.80 -0.49 35.61
CA ALA A 200 -1.00 -0.56 37.06
C ALA A 200 -0.25 0.53 37.82
N ILE A 201 0.99 0.85 37.42
CA ILE A 201 1.77 1.94 38.01
C ILE A 201 1.10 3.29 37.70
N ALA A 202 0.72 3.53 36.45
CA ALA A 202 0.02 4.74 36.04
C ALA A 202 -1.28 4.91 36.82
N ALA A 203 -2.09 3.84 36.94
CA ALA A 203 -3.33 3.87 37.71
C ALA A 203 -3.10 4.20 39.19
N CYS A 204 -2.05 3.65 39.82
CA CYS A 204 -1.66 4.00 41.20
C CYS A 204 -1.30 5.49 41.37
N LEU A 205 -0.80 6.12 40.31
CA LEU A 205 -0.46 7.55 40.27
C LEU A 205 -1.63 8.42 39.81
N GLY A 206 -2.83 7.85 39.59
CA GLY A 206 -3.99 8.58 39.07
C GLY A 206 -3.87 8.96 37.59
N MET A 207 -3.01 8.28 36.86
CA MET A 207 -2.71 8.51 35.45
C MET A 207 -3.22 7.37 34.58
N ARG A 208 -3.33 7.63 33.28
CA ARG A 208 -3.69 6.64 32.26
C ARG A 208 -2.90 6.88 30.98
N ARG A 209 -2.93 5.91 30.06
CA ARG A 209 -2.45 6.11 28.69
C ARG A 209 -3.37 7.10 27.99
N VAL A 210 -2.82 8.22 27.54
CA VAL A 210 -3.57 9.35 26.95
C VAL A 210 -3.25 9.58 25.46
N GLY A 211 -2.20 8.95 24.94
CA GLY A 211 -1.86 9.13 23.54
C GLY A 211 -0.63 8.39 23.07
N PHE A 212 -0.25 8.69 21.84
CA PHE A 212 0.95 8.20 21.18
C PHE A 212 1.77 9.39 20.65
N ILE A 213 3.09 9.34 20.85
CA ILE A 213 4.02 10.32 20.30
C ILE A 213 5.01 9.64 19.36
N PHE A 214 5.34 10.27 18.25
CA PHE A 214 6.41 9.81 17.38
C PHE A 214 7.15 10.96 16.69
N THR A 215 8.33 10.66 16.17
CA THR A 215 9.17 11.63 15.46
C THR A 215 9.02 11.49 13.95
N GLN A 216 9.03 12.63 13.26
CA GLN A 216 9.17 12.68 11.81
C GLN A 216 10.62 12.93 11.44
N THR A 217 11.08 12.29 10.36
CA THR A 217 12.44 12.47 9.89
C THR A 217 12.57 13.74 9.06
N ILE A 218 13.80 14.26 8.92
CA ILE A 218 14.10 15.47 8.13
C ILE A 218 13.66 15.31 6.65
N MET A 219 13.55 14.08 6.17
CA MET A 219 13.11 13.77 4.81
C MET A 219 11.58 13.88 4.64
N GLN A 220 10.82 13.80 5.71
CA GLN A 220 9.36 13.94 5.69
C GLN A 220 8.94 15.39 5.39
N ASP A 221 9.73 16.38 5.80
CA ASP A 221 9.48 17.81 5.53
C ASP A 221 9.53 18.14 4.01
N LYS A 222 10.17 17.27 3.21
CA LYS A 222 10.18 17.37 1.74
C LYS A 222 8.93 16.79 1.08
N ARG A 223 8.10 16.09 1.84
CA ARG A 223 6.86 15.47 1.34
C ARG A 223 5.74 16.45 1.69
N ASP A 224 4.95 16.87 0.71
CA ASP A 224 3.86 17.86 0.85
C ASP A 224 2.67 17.35 1.71
N CYS A 225 2.92 16.61 2.79
CA CYS A 225 1.92 16.06 3.69
C CYS A 225 2.37 16.13 5.15
N THR A 226 1.46 16.60 6.02
CA THR A 226 1.67 16.66 7.47
C THR A 226 1.86 15.27 8.09
N LEU A 227 1.11 14.28 7.62
CA LEU A 227 1.20 12.89 8.03
C LEU A 227 1.17 11.98 6.80
N SER A 228 2.12 11.05 6.72
CA SER A 228 2.11 9.99 5.73
C SER A 228 0.98 8.99 5.98
N HIS A 229 0.58 8.24 4.95
CA HIS A 229 -0.50 7.26 5.09
C HIS A 229 -0.21 6.20 6.17
N ARG A 230 1.07 5.85 6.39
CA ARG A 230 1.46 4.85 7.40
C ARG A 230 1.31 5.40 8.81
N GLU A 231 1.66 6.67 9.00
CA GLU A 231 1.49 7.35 10.29
C GLU A 231 0.02 7.52 10.62
N VAL A 232 -0.81 7.88 9.63
CA VAL A 232 -2.27 7.96 9.82
C VAL A 232 -2.85 6.61 10.20
N LEU A 233 -2.43 5.52 9.54
CA LEU A 233 -2.90 4.17 9.87
C LEU A 233 -2.47 3.75 11.27
N GLN A 234 -1.19 3.95 11.64
CA GLN A 234 -0.69 3.62 12.97
C GLN A 234 -1.37 4.45 14.08
N ALA A 235 -1.58 5.75 13.83
CA ALA A 235 -2.29 6.62 14.76
C ALA A 235 -3.76 6.20 14.92
N ALA A 236 -4.43 5.82 13.82
CA ALA A 236 -5.81 5.33 13.85
C ALA A 236 -5.92 3.96 14.55
N GLU A 237 -4.96 3.06 14.35
CA GLU A 237 -4.86 1.77 15.05
C GLU A 237 -4.75 1.98 16.56
N LEU A 238 -3.77 2.76 17.01
CA LEU A 238 -3.54 2.99 18.44
C LEU A 238 -4.70 3.77 19.10
N HIS A 239 -5.32 4.71 18.39
CA HIS A 239 -6.52 5.39 18.87
C HIS A 239 -7.69 4.39 18.95
N ALA A 240 -7.91 3.55 17.94
CA ALA A 240 -8.99 2.56 17.94
C ALA A 240 -8.84 1.48 19.03
N GLU A 241 -7.60 1.12 19.37
CA GLU A 241 -7.28 0.25 20.51
C GLU A 241 -7.50 0.95 21.84
N SER A 242 -7.44 2.27 21.87
CA SER A 242 -7.78 3.06 23.04
C SER A 242 -9.29 3.17 23.19
N GLU A 243 -9.79 3.11 24.42
CA GLU A 243 -11.18 3.43 24.75
C GLU A 243 -11.35 4.92 25.10
N LEU A 244 -10.35 5.76 24.78
CA LEU A 244 -10.29 7.17 25.12
C LEU A 244 -10.65 8.03 23.90
N LYS A 245 -11.69 8.85 24.00
CA LYS A 245 -12.09 9.74 22.90
C LYS A 245 -11.12 10.89 22.73
N GLU A 246 -10.56 11.35 23.84
CA GLU A 246 -9.60 12.44 23.94
C GLU A 246 -8.18 12.00 23.55
N TRP A 247 -8.00 10.82 22.96
CA TRP A 247 -6.69 10.30 22.57
C TRP A 247 -5.96 11.27 21.65
N VAL A 248 -4.69 11.54 21.99
CA VAL A 248 -3.82 12.47 21.27
C VAL A 248 -2.73 11.72 20.50
N THR A 249 -2.48 12.16 19.27
CA THR A 249 -1.30 11.78 18.48
C THR A 249 -0.36 12.97 18.39
N ALA A 250 0.79 12.89 19.05
CA ALA A 250 1.81 13.93 19.01
C ALA A 250 2.91 13.59 18.01
N VAL A 251 3.37 14.60 17.29
CA VAL A 251 4.41 14.52 16.26
C VAL A 251 5.53 15.46 16.64
N VAL A 252 6.75 14.93 16.69
CA VAL A 252 7.95 15.71 16.97
C VAL A 252 8.76 15.84 15.69
N LYS A 253 8.98 17.07 15.23
CA LYS A 253 9.72 17.36 14.00
C LYS A 253 10.81 18.38 14.24
N LEU A 254 11.82 18.36 13.39
CA LEU A 254 12.87 19.36 13.36
C LEU A 254 12.51 20.42 12.32
N GLU A 255 12.35 21.66 12.73
CA GLU A 255 12.06 22.79 11.86
C GLU A 255 13.32 23.65 11.69
N GLY A 256 13.74 23.84 10.43
CA GLY A 256 14.87 24.70 10.11
C GLY A 256 14.51 26.16 10.24
N LYS A 257 15.32 26.94 10.97
CA LYS A 257 15.24 28.40 10.99
C LYS A 257 15.94 29.00 9.77
N GLU A 258 15.44 30.14 9.31
CA GLU A 258 16.08 30.93 8.24
C GLU A 258 17.55 31.31 8.57
N ASP A 259 17.87 31.42 9.85
CA ASP A 259 19.22 31.77 10.35
C ASP A 259 20.21 30.59 10.40
N GLY A 260 19.82 29.40 9.92
CA GLY A 260 20.66 28.20 9.91
C GLY A 260 20.68 27.41 11.22
N GLY A 261 19.87 27.80 12.21
CA GLY A 261 19.54 26.99 13.38
C GLY A 261 18.42 25.99 13.10
N ALA A 262 18.20 25.03 14.00
CA ALA A 262 17.06 24.12 13.92
C ALA A 262 16.42 23.98 15.29
N ASP A 263 15.09 24.10 15.36
CA ASP A 263 14.32 23.94 16.58
C ASP A 263 13.46 22.68 16.48
N VAL A 264 13.24 22.02 17.62
CA VAL A 264 12.33 20.89 17.69
C VAL A 264 10.92 21.40 17.98
N HIS A 265 9.98 21.02 17.14
CA HIS A 265 8.57 21.38 17.25
C HIS A 265 7.71 20.18 17.60
N PHE A 266 6.72 20.39 18.47
CA PHE A 266 5.73 19.39 18.87
C PHE A 266 4.38 19.80 18.31
N GLU A 267 3.80 18.95 17.46
CA GLU A 267 2.46 19.15 16.90
C GLU A 267 1.53 18.06 17.41
N ALA A 268 0.31 18.44 17.78
CA ALA A 268 -0.68 17.51 18.30
C ALA A 268 -1.86 17.40 17.35
N PHE A 269 -2.27 16.15 17.09
CA PHE A 269 -3.36 15.80 16.21
C PHE A 269 -4.30 14.82 16.90
N GLN A 270 -5.52 14.77 16.41
CA GLN A 270 -6.49 13.75 16.77
C GLN A 270 -7.08 13.14 15.50
N MET A 271 -7.08 11.81 15.42
CA MET A 271 -7.73 11.12 14.31
C MET A 271 -9.24 11.30 14.39
N SER A 272 -9.87 11.63 13.26
CA SER A 272 -11.33 11.79 13.22
C SER A 272 -12.06 10.47 13.50
N ASP A 273 -13.27 10.56 14.05
CA ASP A 273 -14.16 9.43 14.32
C ASP A 273 -14.39 8.57 13.07
N MET A 274 -14.41 9.22 11.91
CA MET A 274 -14.57 8.54 10.65
C MET A 274 -13.30 7.78 10.23
N SER A 275 -12.11 8.33 10.48
CA SER A 275 -10.84 7.63 10.27
C SER A 275 -10.77 6.36 11.11
N ILE A 276 -11.14 6.47 12.39
CA ILE A 276 -11.18 5.34 13.33
C ILE A 276 -12.19 4.29 12.88
N ARG A 277 -13.42 4.71 12.50
CA ARG A 277 -14.46 3.79 11.99
C ARG A 277 -14.04 3.09 10.70
N LEU A 278 -13.37 3.80 9.79
CA LEU A 278 -12.88 3.22 8.54
C LEU A 278 -11.81 2.15 8.81
N PHE A 279 -10.89 2.41 9.73
CA PHE A 279 -9.89 1.43 10.18
C PHE A 279 -10.53 0.20 10.81
N GLN A 280 -11.43 0.38 11.79
CA GLN A 280 -12.13 -0.74 12.47
C GLN A 280 -12.93 -1.62 11.50
N ARG A 281 -13.46 -1.04 10.42
CA ARG A 281 -14.19 -1.77 9.36
C ARG A 281 -13.29 -2.42 8.31
N ARG A 282 -11.96 -2.31 8.44
CA ARG A 282 -10.95 -2.78 7.46
C ARG A 282 -11.18 -2.22 6.05
N MET A 283 -11.63 -0.96 5.97
CA MET A 283 -11.88 -0.26 4.71
C MET A 283 -10.67 0.56 4.24
N VAL A 284 -9.67 0.72 5.10
CA VAL A 284 -8.34 1.31 4.86
C VAL A 284 -7.30 0.52 5.65
#